data_AF-A0ABD4JZD9-F1
#
_entry.id   AF-A0ABD4JZD9-F1
#
_cell.length_a   1.000
_cell.length_b   1.000
_cell.length_c   1.000
_cell.angle_alpha   90.00
_cell.angle_beta   90.00
_cell.angle_gamma   90.00
#
_symmetry.space_group_name_H-M   'P 1'
#
loop_
_entity.id
_entity.type
_entity.pdbx_description
1 polymer ?
#
loop_
_entity_poly.entity_id
_entity_poly.type
_entity_poly.pdbx_seq_one_letter_code
_entity_poly.pdbx_strand_id
1 'polypeptide(L)'
;MEKFSNNDKKRTCWLILFCSIILLLIGYRLQANFFGYILIFLPLIFSLVLTHFVYPKYSKSLKAVVDFIIYIPTSIAASVFLLRLALDIPVSTLTVLFNSYLIAGYAYFIAIAVATKCCISFCDAVFSYKSEHSTHIDSKK
;
A
#
# COMPACT_ATOMS: atom_id res chain seq x y z
N MET A 1 -16.41 16.89 -6.38
CA MET A 1 -16.05 15.57 -5.80
C MET A 1 -17.32 14.86 -5.40
N GLU A 2 -17.56 13.69 -5.97
CA GLU A 2 -18.66 12.82 -5.54
C GLU A 2 -18.46 12.41 -4.07
N LYS A 3 -19.49 12.55 -3.24
CA LYS A 3 -19.40 12.23 -1.82
C LYS A 3 -19.52 10.71 -1.62
N PHE A 4 -18.73 10.16 -0.69
CA PHE A 4 -18.89 8.77 -0.25
C PHE A 4 -20.26 8.58 0.41
N SER A 5 -20.99 7.54 -0.02
CA SER A 5 -22.26 7.14 0.56
C SER A 5 -22.04 6.47 1.91
N ASN A 6 -23.12 6.29 2.68
CA ASN A 6 -23.04 5.59 3.96
C ASN A 6 -22.62 4.12 3.80
N ASN A 7 -23.00 3.48 2.68
CA ASN A 7 -22.60 2.11 2.37
C ASN A 7 -21.11 2.01 2.01
N ASP A 8 -20.56 3.01 1.31
CA ASP A 8 -19.14 3.03 1.00
C ASP A 8 -18.31 3.17 2.28
N LYS A 9 -18.73 4.05 3.20
CA LYS A 9 -18.08 4.21 4.51
C LYS A 9 -18.08 2.91 5.32
N LYS A 10 -19.20 2.17 5.31
CA LYS A 10 -19.29 0.85 5.96
C LYS A 10 -18.30 -0.14 5.35
N ARG A 11 -18.22 -0.22 4.02
CA ARG A 11 -17.25 -1.08 3.31
C ARG A 11 -15.81 -0.71 3.63
N THR A 12 -15.47 0.57 3.62
CA THR A 12 -14.14 1.06 4.02
C THR A 12 -13.81 0.67 5.46
N CYS A 13 -14.75 0.86 6.39
CA CYS A 13 -14.56 0.49 7.79
C CYS A 13 -14.30 -1.01 7.95
N TRP A 14 -15.06 -1.85 7.23
CA TRP A 14 -14.88 -3.30 7.26
C TRP A 14 -13.52 -3.73 6.72
N LEU A 15 -13.06 -3.13 5.62
CA LEU A 15 -11.73 -3.38 5.06
C LEU A 15 -10.60 -2.95 6.02
N ILE A 16 -10.74 -1.79 6.66
CA ILE A 16 -9.76 -1.33 7.66
C ILE A 16 -9.71 -2.31 8.83
N LEU A 17 -10.86 -2.78 9.30
CA LEU A 17 -10.95 -3.72 10.40
C LEU A 17 -10.31 -5.07 10.02
N PHE A 18 -10.58 -5.57 8.81
CA PHE A 18 -9.94 -6.77 8.28
C PHE A 18 -8.42 -6.64 8.20
N CYS A 19 -7.91 -5.54 7.62
CA CYS A 19 -6.47 -5.28 7.57
C CYS A 19 -5.86 -5.16 8.98
N SER A 20 -6.57 -4.54 9.92
CA SER A 20 -6.12 -4.40 11.31
C SER A 20 -5.99 -5.75 12.01
N ILE A 21 -6.92 -6.68 11.77
CA ILE A 21 -6.82 -8.05 12.30
C ILE A 21 -5.59 -8.76 11.75
N ILE A 22 -5.33 -8.65 10.44
CA ILE A 22 -4.14 -9.27 9.82
C ILE A 22 -2.86 -8.70 10.44
N LEU A 23 -2.75 -7.38 10.59
CA LEU A 23 -1.58 -6.74 11.21
C LEU A 23 -1.39 -7.15 12.67
N LEU A 24 -2.48 -7.31 13.44
CA LEU A 24 -2.43 -7.84 14.81
C LEU A 24 -1.90 -9.27 14.85
N LEU A 25 -2.38 -10.14 13.95
CA LEU A 25 -1.92 -11.53 13.86
C LEU A 25 -0.42 -11.59 13.51
N ILE A 26 0.04 -10.74 12.61
CA ILE A 26 1.47 -10.62 12.26
C ILE A 26 2.27 -10.16 13.48
N GLY A 27 1.84 -9.09 14.16
CA GLY A 27 2.52 -8.60 15.36
C GLY A 27 2.58 -9.64 16.48
N TYR A 28 1.50 -10.41 16.68
CA TYR A 28 1.44 -11.50 17.65
C TYR A 28 2.42 -12.63 17.29
N ARG A 29 2.45 -13.06 16.02
CA ARG A 29 3.39 -14.08 15.52
C ARG A 29 4.84 -13.67 15.66
N LEU A 30 5.14 -12.38 15.48
CA LEU A 30 6.48 -11.82 15.64
C LEU A 30 6.85 -11.51 17.10
N GLN A 31 5.95 -11.77 18.06
CA GLN A 31 6.12 -11.42 19.47
C GLN A 31 6.52 -9.95 19.65
N ALA A 32 5.90 -9.06 18.86
CA ALA A 32 6.22 -7.64 18.88
C ALA A 32 5.92 -7.02 20.25
N ASN A 33 6.80 -6.15 20.72
CA ASN A 33 6.53 -5.29 21.87
C ASN A 33 5.57 -4.15 21.46
N PHE A 34 5.14 -3.34 22.44
CA PHE A 34 4.21 -2.23 22.21
C PHE A 34 4.67 -1.30 21.07
N PHE A 35 5.95 -0.95 21.04
CA PHE A 35 6.52 -0.09 19.99
C PHE A 35 6.50 -0.77 18.61
N GLY A 36 6.76 -2.08 18.56
CA GLY A 36 6.67 -2.88 17.35
C GLY A 36 5.26 -2.89 16.77
N TYR A 37 4.21 -2.99 17.60
CA TYR A 37 2.83 -2.86 17.13
C TYR A 37 2.54 -1.49 16.52
N ILE A 38 3.00 -0.40 17.15
CA ILE A 38 2.86 0.95 16.58
C ILE A 38 3.52 0.99 15.20
N LEU A 39 4.73 0.47 15.07
CA LEU A 39 5.49 0.47 13.83
C LEU A 39 4.78 -0.31 12.71
N ILE A 40 4.16 -1.44 13.03
CA ILE A 40 3.40 -2.28 12.08
C ILE A 40 2.15 -1.55 11.56
N PHE A 41 1.46 -0.79 12.43
CA PHE A 41 0.22 -0.10 12.08
C PHE A 41 0.42 1.24 11.37
N LEU A 42 1.55 1.91 11.62
CA LEU A 42 1.81 3.26 11.14
C LEU A 42 1.75 3.40 9.60
N PRO A 43 2.18 2.44 8.75
CA PRO A 43 2.01 2.55 7.30
C PRO A 43 0.56 2.61 6.87
N LEU A 44 -0.32 1.84 7.52
CA LEU A 44 -1.76 1.84 7.26
C LEU A 44 -2.38 3.18 7.68
N ILE A 45 -2.06 3.66 8.89
CA ILE A 45 -2.56 4.93 9.42
C ILE A 45 -2.13 6.09 8.52
N PHE A 46 -0.85 6.15 8.18
CA PHE A 46 -0.30 7.20 7.32
C PHE A 46 -0.96 7.18 5.94
N SER A 47 -1.13 6.01 5.34
CA SER A 47 -1.76 5.85 4.02
C SER A 47 -3.22 6.30 4.02
N LEU A 48 -3.97 6.00 5.09
CA LEU A 48 -5.36 6.45 5.26
C LEU A 48 -5.44 7.97 5.35
N VAL A 49 -4.59 8.61 6.16
CA VAL A 49 -4.52 10.06 6.29
C VAL A 49 -4.17 10.70 4.94
N LEU A 50 -3.14 10.18 4.27
CA LEU A 50 -2.68 10.73 2.99
C LEU A 50 -3.75 10.58 1.91
N THR A 51 -4.40 9.43 1.83
CA THR A 51 -5.49 9.20 0.86
C THR A 51 -6.73 10.03 1.21
N HIS A 52 -7.00 10.31 2.48
CA HIS A 52 -8.16 11.13 2.85
C HIS A 52 -7.96 12.61 2.54
N PHE A 53 -6.75 13.15 2.74
CA PHE A 53 -6.48 14.59 2.63
C PHE A 53 -5.85 15.01 1.30
N VAL A 54 -4.93 14.20 0.75
CA VAL A 54 -4.08 14.59 -0.38
C VAL A 54 -4.64 14.08 -1.70
N TYR A 55 -5.05 12.82 -1.75
CA TYR A 55 -5.58 12.20 -2.96
C TYR A 55 -6.78 12.94 -3.59
N PRO A 56 -7.75 13.49 -2.82
CA PRO A 56 -8.81 14.37 -3.33
C PRO A 56 -8.35 15.51 -4.24
N LYS A 57 -7.17 16.06 -3.93
CA LYS A 57 -6.62 17.25 -4.59
C LYS A 57 -5.65 16.91 -5.71
N TYR A 58 -4.94 15.78 -5.60
CA TYR A 58 -3.80 15.46 -6.47
C TYR A 58 -3.85 14.03 -7.04
N SER A 59 -5.04 13.47 -7.26
CA SER A 59 -5.27 12.06 -7.58
C SER A 59 -4.29 11.45 -8.60
N LYS A 60 -4.11 12.09 -9.77
CA LYS A 60 -3.20 11.62 -10.83
C LYS A 60 -1.72 11.70 -10.44
N SER A 61 -1.30 12.81 -9.86
CA SER A 61 0.10 13.04 -9.48
C SER A 61 0.51 12.13 -8.31
N LEU A 62 -0.34 12.02 -7.29
CA LEU A 62 -0.09 11.16 -6.14
C LEU A 62 0.01 9.69 -6.57
N LYS A 63 -0.87 9.23 -7.46
CA LYS A 63 -0.82 7.87 -8.02
C LYS A 63 0.50 7.61 -8.74
N ALA A 64 0.93 8.52 -9.60
CA ALA A 64 2.20 8.40 -10.33
C ALA A 64 3.42 8.39 -9.39
N VAL A 65 3.43 9.23 -8.35
CA VAL A 65 4.51 9.26 -7.35
C VAL A 65 4.56 7.95 -6.57
N VAL A 66 3.41 7.44 -6.13
CA VAL A 66 3.34 6.17 -5.39
C VAL A 66 3.79 5.00 -6.28
N ASP A 67 3.35 4.98 -7.54
CA ASP A 67 3.79 3.97 -8.51
C ASP A 67 5.30 4.01 -8.73
N PHE A 68 5.87 5.20 -8.89
CA PHE A 68 7.31 5.38 -9.02
C PHE A 68 8.08 4.83 -7.81
N ILE A 69 7.62 5.15 -6.59
CA ILE A 69 8.24 4.68 -5.34
C ILE A 69 8.17 3.15 -5.21
N ILE A 70 7.21 2.47 -5.83
CA ILE A 70 7.09 1.00 -5.76
C ILE A 70 7.87 0.32 -6.89
N TYR A 71 7.68 0.78 -8.12
CA TYR A 71 8.17 0.08 -9.31
C TYR A 71 9.67 0.17 -9.48
N ILE A 72 10.30 1.32 -9.17
CA ILE A 72 11.75 1.45 -9.25
C ILE A 72 12.48 0.49 -8.29
N PRO A 73 12.17 0.46 -6.98
CA PRO A 73 12.77 -0.52 -6.09
C PRO A 73 12.59 -1.96 -6.55
N THR A 74 11.38 -2.28 -7.02
CA THR A 74 11.06 -3.65 -7.43
C THR A 74 11.87 -4.01 -8.67
N SER A 75 12.05 -3.07 -9.61
CA SER A 75 12.92 -3.25 -10.77
C SER A 75 14.39 -3.39 -10.36
N ILE A 76 14.90 -2.59 -9.43
CA ILE A 76 16.28 -2.70 -8.94
C ILE A 76 16.49 -4.05 -8.25
N ALA A 77 15.57 -4.45 -7.37
CA ALA A 77 15.64 -5.73 -6.67
C ALA A 77 15.61 -6.91 -7.63
N ALA A 78 14.76 -6.87 -8.67
CA ALA A 78 14.71 -7.87 -9.72
C ALA A 78 16.03 -7.93 -10.51
N SER A 79 16.60 -6.78 -10.90
CA SER A 79 17.88 -6.72 -11.59
C SER A 79 19.03 -7.28 -10.75
N VAL A 80 19.09 -6.93 -9.45
CA VAL A 80 20.11 -7.46 -8.52
C VAL A 80 19.95 -8.98 -8.37
N PHE A 81 18.72 -9.48 -8.29
CA PHE A 81 18.46 -10.91 -8.22
C PHE A 81 18.91 -11.65 -9.48
N LEU A 82 18.61 -11.12 -10.67
CA LEU A 82 19.06 -11.68 -11.95
C LEU A 82 20.58 -11.66 -12.09
N LEU A 83 21.22 -10.55 -11.70
CA LEU A 83 22.68 -10.43 -11.71
C LEU A 83 23.33 -11.46 -10.77
N ARG A 84 22.74 -11.66 -9.59
CA ARG A 84 23.20 -12.68 -8.63
C ARG A 84 23.10 -14.09 -9.20
N LEU A 85 22.02 -14.42 -9.92
CA LEU A 85 21.89 -15.71 -10.60
C LEU A 85 22.91 -15.86 -11.75
N ALA A 86 23.15 -14.80 -12.52
CA ALA A 86 24.07 -14.84 -13.66
C ALA A 86 25.55 -14.97 -13.24
N LEU A 87 25.91 -14.44 -12.06
CA LEU A 87 27.29 -14.40 -11.57
C LEU A 87 27.55 -15.40 -10.42
N ASP A 88 26.61 -16.31 -10.13
CA ASP A 88 26.68 -17.28 -9.02
C ASP A 88 27.06 -16.66 -7.66
N ILE A 89 26.58 -15.44 -7.40
CA ILE A 89 26.89 -14.74 -6.15
C ILE A 89 26.19 -15.45 -4.97
N PRO A 90 26.93 -15.81 -3.91
CA PRO A 90 26.35 -16.50 -2.76
C PRO A 90 25.35 -15.60 -2.02
N VAL A 91 24.28 -16.22 -1.51
CA VAL A 91 23.18 -15.50 -0.83
C VAL A 91 23.68 -14.68 0.35
N SER A 92 24.70 -15.18 1.07
CA SER A 92 25.31 -14.53 2.23
C SER A 92 25.82 -13.11 1.95
N THR A 93 26.30 -12.84 0.73
CA THR A 93 26.77 -11.52 0.32
C THR A 93 25.63 -10.50 0.28
N LEU A 94 24.44 -10.93 -0.14
CA LEU A 94 23.23 -10.10 -0.12
C LEU A 94 22.63 -10.00 1.28
N THR A 95 22.72 -11.04 2.11
CA THR A 95 22.17 -11.03 3.46
C THR A 95 22.75 -9.91 4.31
N VAL A 96 24.05 -9.61 4.18
CA VAL A 96 24.71 -8.49 4.87
C VAL A 96 24.15 -7.14 4.42
N LEU A 97 23.89 -6.99 3.12
CA LEU A 97 23.27 -5.79 2.56
C LEU A 97 21.85 -5.61 3.12
N PHE A 98 21.02 -6.66 3.08
CA PHE A 98 19.61 -6.65 3.51
C PHE A 98 19.40 -6.49 5.01
N ASN A 99 20.40 -6.81 5.84
CA ASN A 99 20.30 -6.69 7.30
C ASN A 99 20.68 -5.29 7.84
N SER A 100 20.85 -4.31 6.95
CA SER A 100 21.13 -2.93 7.32
C SER A 100 19.86 -2.16 7.72
N TYR A 101 19.96 -1.31 8.74
CA TYR A 101 18.89 -0.38 9.14
C TYR A 101 18.41 0.51 7.99
N LEU A 102 19.29 0.84 7.04
CA LEU A 102 18.92 1.60 5.85
C LEU A 102 17.92 0.83 4.98
N ILE A 103 18.11 -0.48 4.83
CA ILE A 103 17.22 -1.32 4.03
C ILE A 103 15.91 -1.60 4.77
N ALA A 104 15.96 -1.75 6.10
CA ALA A 104 14.76 -1.82 6.93
C ALA A 104 13.91 -0.55 6.79
N GLY A 105 14.53 0.64 6.88
CA GLY A 105 13.85 1.92 6.66
C GLY A 105 13.32 2.07 5.24
N TYR A 106 14.07 1.60 4.24
CA TYR A 106 13.62 1.62 2.85
C TYR A 106 12.40 0.70 2.60
N ALA A 107 12.44 -0.53 3.11
CA ALA A 107 11.32 -1.47 3.04
C ALA A 107 10.07 -0.90 3.73
N TYR A 108 10.28 -0.12 4.80
CA TYR A 108 9.21 0.60 5.49
C TYR A 108 8.56 1.68 4.60
N PHE A 109 9.35 2.47 3.87
CA PHE A 109 8.82 3.43 2.90
C PHE A 109 8.05 2.75 1.77
N ILE A 110 8.53 1.59 1.29
CA ILE A 110 7.79 0.79 0.30
C ILE A 110 6.45 0.33 0.88
N ALA A 111 6.42 -0.15 2.12
CA ALA A 111 5.17 -0.56 2.78
C ALA A 111 4.16 0.59 2.85
N ILE A 112 4.60 1.81 3.17
CA ILE A 112 3.77 3.02 3.13
C ILE A 112 3.24 3.29 1.72
N ALA A 113 4.11 3.23 0.72
CA ALA A 113 3.72 3.48 -0.68
C ALA A 113 2.70 2.44 -1.17
N VAL A 114 2.92 1.15 -0.88
CA VAL A 114 2.00 0.06 -1.24
C VAL A 114 0.65 0.24 -0.55
N ALA A 115 0.63 0.53 0.76
CA ALA A 115 -0.61 0.78 1.47
C ALA A 115 -1.37 1.99 0.89
N THR A 116 -0.64 3.07 0.54
CA THR A 116 -1.21 4.25 -0.12
C THR A 116 -1.80 3.90 -1.49
N LYS A 117 -1.11 3.08 -2.29
CA LYS A 117 -1.60 2.60 -3.60
C LYS A 117 -2.88 1.80 -3.46
N CYS A 118 -2.97 0.93 -2.46
CA CYS A 118 -4.18 0.15 -2.18
C CYS A 118 -5.36 1.07 -1.83
N CYS A 119 -5.14 2.07 -0.98
CA CYS A 119 -6.17 3.06 -0.63
C CYS A 119 -6.64 3.86 -1.85
N ILE A 120 -5.71 4.34 -2.68
CA ILE A 120 -5.99 5.04 -3.94
C ILE A 120 -6.81 4.16 -4.88
N SER A 121 -6.38 2.92 -5.09
CA SER A 121 -7.04 1.98 -6.00
C SER A 121 -8.46 1.64 -5.54
N PHE A 122 -8.69 1.53 -4.23
CA PHE A 122 -10.03 1.37 -3.67
C PHE A 122 -10.92 2.59 -3.98
N CYS A 123 -10.40 3.81 -3.80
CA CYS A 123 -11.14 5.02 -4.15
C CYS A 123 -11.49 5.07 -5.64
N ASP A 124 -10.50 4.85 -6.52
CA ASP A 124 -10.69 4.77 -7.99
C ASP A 124 -11.78 3.76 -8.36
N ALA A 125 -11.75 2.56 -7.75
CA ALA A 125 -12.72 1.49 -8.02
C ALA A 125 -14.14 1.86 -7.58
N VAL A 126 -14.30 2.49 -6.41
CA VAL A 126 -15.62 2.95 -5.93
C VAL A 126 -16.19 4.03 -6.85
N PHE A 127 -15.38 4.98 -7.31
CA PHE A 127 -15.84 6.02 -8.24
C PHE A 127 -16.21 5.43 -9.61
N SER A 128 -15.38 4.53 -10.13
CA SER A 128 -15.64 3.87 -11.41
C SER A 128 -16.95 3.08 -11.37
N TYR A 129 -17.17 2.29 -10.30
CA TYR A 129 -18.42 1.54 -10.11
C TYR A 129 -19.66 2.45 -10.08
N LYS A 130 -19.57 3.62 -9.44
CA LYS A 130 -20.70 4.57 -9.41
C LYS A 130 -21.01 5.12 -10.79
N SER A 131 -19.99 5.53 -11.54
CA SER A 131 -20.18 6.05 -12.91
C SER A 131 -20.76 5.00 -13.86
N GLU A 132 -20.36 3.74 -13.72
CA GLU A 132 -20.86 2.64 -14.54
C GLU A 132 -22.30 2.30 -14.17
N HIS A 133 -22.62 2.29 -12.88
CA HIS A 133 -23.97 2.05 -12.39
C HIS A 133 -24.96 3.14 -12.82
N SER A 134 -24.57 4.42 -12.78
CA SER A 134 -25.42 5.53 -13.25
C SER A 134 -25.69 5.43 -14.74
N THR A 135 -24.67 5.14 -15.54
CA THR A 135 -24.80 4.96 -17.00
C THR A 135 -25.73 3.80 -17.34
N HIS A 136 -25.66 2.70 -16.60
CA HIS A 136 -26.55 1.56 -16.80
C HIS A 136 -28.01 1.84 -16.44
N ILE A 137 -28.28 2.65 -15.42
CA ILE A 137 -29.65 3.06 -15.07
C ILE A 137 -30.24 3.97 -16.15
N ASP A 138 -29.46 4.93 -16.64
CA ASP A 138 -29.91 5.85 -17.69
C ASP A 138 -30.11 5.15 -19.04
N SER A 139 -29.31 4.11 -19.35
CA SER A 139 -29.50 3.29 -20.56
C SER A 139 -30.75 2.40 -20.56
N LYS A 140 -31.38 2.21 -19.38
CA LYS A 140 -32.59 1.39 -19.20
C LYS A 140 -33.89 2.22 -19.14
N LYS A 141 -33.79 3.55 -19.16
CA LYS A 141 -34.91 4.48 -19.28
C LYS A 141 -35.15 4.87 -20.73
#